data_AF-A0A942GNN2-F1
#
_entry.id   AF-A0A942GNN2-F1
#
_cell.length_a   1.000
_cell.length_b   1.000
_cell.length_c   1.000
_cell.angle_alpha   90.00
_cell.angle_beta   90.00
_cell.angle_gamma   90.00
#
_symmetry.space_group_name_H-M   'P 1'
#
loop_
_entity.id
_entity.type
_entity.pdbx_description
1 polymer ?
#
loop_
_entity_poly.entity_id
_entity_poly.type
_entity_poly.pdbx_seq_one_letter_code
_entity_poly.pdbx_strand_id
1 'polypeptide(L)'
;GPAGTGKTYLAVALAVAAFKKNIVRKIVLARPAVEAGESLGFLPGDFREKIDPYLRPLYDALEEMLPSEQLRNYIEKGIIEIVPLAYMRGRTLNNAYVILDEAQNATGMQMKMFLTRLGPNSKAIITGDITQIDLPAYSQSGLVQVKEILRKVDGVGFVYFDKGDVVRHKLVKDIIDAYEKHYSDNGGKKETK
;
A
#
# COMPACT_ATOMS: atom_id res chain seq x y z
N GLY A 1 -2.18 5.32 -8.71
CA GLY A 1 -1.64 4.80 -9.96
C GLY A 1 -2.04 3.34 -10.10
N PRO A 2 -2.31 2.86 -11.33
CA PRO A 2 -2.81 1.50 -11.59
C PRO A 2 -1.98 0.38 -10.94
N ALA A 3 -2.57 -0.80 -10.72
CA ALA A 3 -1.83 -1.99 -10.33
C ALA A 3 -0.79 -2.38 -11.38
N GLY A 4 0.42 -2.76 -10.94
CA GLY A 4 1.53 -3.14 -11.83
C GLY A 4 2.43 -1.99 -12.29
N THR A 5 2.18 -0.76 -11.82
CA THR A 5 3.06 0.42 -12.05
C THR A 5 4.29 0.44 -11.12
N GLY A 6 4.47 -0.57 -10.27
CA GLY A 6 5.59 -0.65 -9.33
C GLY A 6 5.53 0.32 -8.15
N LYS A 7 4.42 1.08 -7.96
CA LYS A 7 4.29 2.10 -6.90
C LYS A 7 4.75 1.63 -5.51
N THR A 8 4.25 0.49 -5.03
CA THR A 8 4.57 -0.06 -3.71
C THR A 8 5.99 -0.63 -3.69
N TYR A 9 6.38 -1.34 -4.74
CA TYR A 9 7.73 -1.90 -4.88
C TYR A 9 8.80 -0.80 -4.82
N LEU A 10 8.65 0.27 -5.60
CA LEU A 10 9.55 1.41 -5.59
C LEU A 10 9.57 2.11 -4.24
N ALA A 11 8.43 2.23 -3.55
CA ALA A 11 8.38 2.80 -2.22
C ALA A 11 9.23 2.00 -1.22
N VAL A 12 9.07 0.66 -1.20
CA VAL A 12 9.86 -0.23 -0.35
C VAL A 12 11.35 -0.17 -0.73
N ALA A 13 11.68 -0.15 -2.02
CA ALA A 13 13.06 -0.02 -2.50
C ALA A 13 13.73 1.27 -2.00
N LEU A 14 13.02 2.40 -2.04
CA LEU A 14 13.51 3.68 -1.52
C LEU A 14 13.71 3.63 -0.01
N ALA A 15 12.80 3.01 0.74
CA ALA A 15 12.93 2.84 2.19
C ALA A 15 14.15 1.97 2.56
N VAL A 16 14.32 0.82 1.90
CA VAL A 16 15.46 -0.08 2.10
C VAL A 16 16.77 0.61 1.73
N ALA A 17 16.79 1.36 0.62
CA ALA A 17 17.97 2.12 0.22
C ALA A 17 18.34 3.20 1.24
N ALA A 18 17.35 3.94 1.77
CA ALA A 18 17.58 4.94 2.81
C ALA A 18 18.10 4.30 4.12
N PHE A 19 17.54 3.15 4.49
CA PHE A 19 17.98 2.38 5.65
C PHE A 19 19.42 1.86 5.50
N LYS A 20 19.76 1.24 4.37
CA LYS A 20 21.14 0.77 4.09
C LYS A 20 22.16 1.90 4.06
N LYS A 21 21.75 3.11 3.69
CA LYS A 21 22.57 4.33 3.73
C LYS A 21 22.62 5.01 5.11
N ASN A 22 22.03 4.42 6.15
CA ASN A 22 21.90 4.99 7.49
C ASN A 22 21.22 6.36 7.54
N ILE A 23 20.41 6.71 6.53
CA ILE A 23 19.63 7.95 6.50
C ILE A 23 18.45 7.84 7.48
N VAL A 24 17.90 6.64 7.63
CA VAL A 24 16.86 6.29 8.61
C VAL A 24 17.35 5.10 9.42
N ARG A 25 16.79 4.92 10.62
CA ARG A 25 17.09 3.79 11.52
C ARG A 25 15.99 2.74 11.55
N LYS A 26 14.81 3.06 11.00
CA LYS A 26 13.61 2.22 11.08
C LYS A 26 12.83 2.28 9.77
N ILE A 27 12.24 1.17 9.36
CA ILE A 27 11.24 1.12 8.29
C ILE A 27 9.92 0.66 8.91
N VAL A 28 8.83 1.33 8.57
CA VAL A 28 7.50 0.97 9.04
C VAL A 28 6.57 0.91 7.84
N LEU A 29 6.08 -0.28 7.51
CA LEU A 29 5.12 -0.51 6.44
C LEU A 29 3.74 -0.74 7.07
N ALA A 30 2.76 0.04 6.63
CA ALA A 30 1.39 -0.05 7.07
C ALA A 30 0.44 -0.28 5.91
N ARG A 31 -0.63 -1.04 6.17
CA ARG A 31 -1.74 -1.23 5.24
C ARG A 31 -3.06 -1.08 5.99
N PRO A 32 -4.08 -0.37 5.45
CA PRO A 32 -5.43 -0.39 6.01
C PRO A 32 -5.97 -1.82 5.96
N ALA A 33 -6.58 -2.27 7.05
CA ALA A 33 -7.37 -3.49 7.02
C ALA A 33 -8.70 -3.14 6.33
N VAL A 34 -8.93 -3.68 5.14
CA VAL A 34 -10.22 -3.60 4.46
C VAL A 34 -10.65 -5.01 4.10
N GLU A 35 -11.90 -5.31 4.42
CA GLU A 35 -12.56 -6.57 4.12
C GLU A 35 -12.84 -6.62 2.62
N ALA A 36 -11.85 -7.04 1.84
CA ALA A 36 -12.02 -7.26 0.41
C ALA A 36 -12.78 -8.58 0.22
N GLY A 37 -14.11 -8.51 0.25
CA GLY A 37 -15.01 -9.61 -0.13
C GLY A 37 -15.27 -10.67 0.95
N GLU A 38 -14.29 -11.02 1.78
CA GLU A 38 -14.47 -11.87 2.97
C GLU A 38 -14.33 -11.01 4.24
N SER A 39 -15.31 -11.06 5.14
CA SER A 39 -15.16 -10.36 6.43
C SER A 39 -13.99 -10.98 7.20
N LEU A 40 -13.13 -10.14 7.78
CA LEU A 40 -12.02 -10.55 8.66
C LEU A 40 -12.50 -11.48 9.79
N GLY A 41 -13.80 -11.46 10.10
CA GLY A 41 -14.47 -12.40 10.98
C GLY A 41 -14.38 -13.88 10.56
N PHE A 42 -14.32 -14.19 9.26
CA PHE A 42 -14.43 -15.57 8.74
C PHE A 42 -13.12 -16.33 8.58
N LEU A 43 -11.97 -15.64 8.54
CA LEU A 43 -10.67 -16.32 8.49
C LEU A 43 -10.41 -17.05 9.82
N PRO A 44 -10.03 -18.34 9.83
CA PRO A 44 -9.69 -19.04 11.07
C PRO A 44 -8.39 -18.50 11.67
N GLY A 45 -8.21 -18.67 12.98
CA GLY A 45 -6.96 -18.28 13.67
C GLY A 45 -7.07 -17.03 14.53
N ASP A 46 -5.94 -16.65 15.12
CA ASP A 46 -5.82 -15.43 15.92
C ASP A 46 -5.89 -14.15 15.05
N PHE A 47 -6.02 -12.99 15.67
CA PHE A 47 -6.12 -11.73 14.91
C PHE A 47 -4.91 -11.48 13.99
N ARG A 48 -3.71 -11.96 14.35
CA ARG A 48 -2.49 -11.81 13.54
C ARG A 48 -2.54 -12.73 12.32
N GLU A 49 -2.95 -13.97 12.49
CA GLU A 49 -3.10 -14.94 11.40
C GLU A 49 -4.12 -14.46 10.36
N LYS A 50 -5.18 -13.78 10.80
CA LYS A 50 -6.20 -13.21 9.91
C LYS A 50 -5.71 -12.02 9.07
N ILE A 51 -4.78 -11.22 9.58
CA ILE A 51 -4.26 -10.03 8.88
C ILE A 51 -3.03 -10.34 8.01
N ASP A 52 -2.31 -11.42 8.31
CA ASP A 52 -1.05 -11.76 7.64
C ASP A 52 -1.17 -11.88 6.11
N PRO A 53 -2.24 -12.48 5.55
CA PRO A 53 -2.43 -12.52 4.09
C PRO A 53 -2.47 -11.14 3.44
N TYR A 54 -3.04 -10.14 4.12
CA TYR A 54 -3.11 -8.77 3.62
C TYR A 54 -1.76 -8.05 3.67
N LEU A 55 -0.89 -8.45 4.60
CA LEU A 55 0.45 -7.88 4.74
C LEU A 55 1.48 -8.60 3.86
N ARG A 56 1.18 -9.81 3.39
CA ARG A 56 2.08 -10.66 2.59
C ARG A 56 2.78 -9.93 1.43
N PRO A 57 2.10 -9.11 0.59
CA PRO A 57 2.79 -8.41 -0.51
C PRO A 57 3.91 -7.46 -0.04
N LEU A 58 3.83 -6.94 1.18
CA LEU A 58 4.88 -6.11 1.77
C LEU A 58 6.07 -6.96 2.26
N TYR A 59 5.81 -8.16 2.76
CA TYR A 59 6.87 -9.13 3.08
C TYR A 59 7.62 -9.54 1.81
N ASP A 60 6.88 -9.94 0.77
CA ASP A 60 7.48 -10.39 -0.50
C ASP A 60 8.38 -9.29 -1.11
N ALA A 61 7.92 -8.03 -1.11
CA ALA A 61 8.72 -6.91 -1.58
C ALA A 61 10.01 -6.68 -0.78
N LEU A 62 10.01 -6.95 0.53
CA LEU A 62 11.21 -6.85 1.36
C LEU A 62 12.16 -8.04 1.15
N GLU A 63 11.63 -9.25 0.98
CA GLU A 63 12.39 -10.48 0.71
C GLU A 63 13.17 -10.41 -0.60
N GLU A 64 12.66 -9.69 -1.60
CA GLU A 64 13.41 -9.41 -2.84
C GLU A 64 14.61 -8.47 -2.66
N MET A 65 14.63 -7.66 -1.59
CA MET A 65 15.60 -6.57 -1.40
C MET A 65 16.62 -6.82 -0.27
N LEU A 66 16.31 -7.77 0.61
CA LEU A 66 17.08 -8.10 1.81
C LEU A 66 17.26 -9.62 1.91
N PRO A 67 18.47 -10.10 2.27
CA PRO A 67 18.66 -11.51 2.57
C PRO A 67 17.71 -11.98 3.67
N SER A 68 17.11 -13.17 3.50
CA SER A 68 16.03 -13.66 4.38
C SER A 68 16.40 -13.68 5.86
N GLU A 69 17.63 -14.07 6.20
CA GLU A 69 18.11 -14.09 7.59
C GLU A 69 18.23 -12.68 8.18
N GLN A 70 18.72 -11.71 7.40
CA GLN A 70 18.80 -10.32 7.83
C GLN A 70 17.42 -9.71 8.02
N LEU A 71 16.49 -9.96 7.09
CA LEU A 71 15.13 -9.47 7.17
C LEU A 71 14.44 -9.99 8.45
N ARG A 72 14.54 -11.30 8.74
CA ARG A 72 13.99 -11.89 9.97
C ARG A 72 14.53 -11.20 11.22
N ASN A 73 15.86 -11.06 11.30
CA ASN A 73 16.51 -10.37 12.41
C ASN A 73 16.06 -8.88 12.55
N TYR A 74 15.86 -8.17 11.43
CA TYR A 74 15.35 -6.80 11.48
C TYR A 74 13.89 -6.71 11.93
N ILE A 75 13.06 -7.68 11.55
CA ILE A 75 11.66 -7.76 11.99
C ILE A 75 11.60 -8.09 13.48
N GLU A 76 12.34 -9.10 13.93
CA GLU A 76 12.39 -9.51 15.34
C GLU A 76 12.86 -8.37 16.27
N LYS A 77 13.82 -7.56 15.81
CA LYS A 77 14.31 -6.37 16.54
C LYS A 77 13.39 -5.16 16.40
N GLY A 78 12.32 -5.23 15.62
CA GLY A 78 11.43 -4.10 15.33
C GLY A 78 12.10 -2.96 14.57
N ILE A 79 13.19 -3.24 13.86
CA ILE A 79 13.85 -2.29 12.95
C ILE A 79 13.00 -2.12 11.68
N ILE A 80 12.46 -3.23 11.17
CA ILE A 80 11.45 -3.23 10.11
C ILE A 80 10.15 -3.71 10.74
N GLU A 81 9.09 -2.91 10.64
CA GLU A 81 7.76 -3.29 11.10
C GLU A 81 6.79 -3.35 9.93
N ILE A 82 5.97 -4.40 9.88
CA ILE A 82 4.89 -4.57 8.90
C ILE A 82 3.62 -4.77 9.72
N VAL A 83 2.75 -3.77 9.75
CA VAL A 83 1.64 -3.73 10.70
C VAL A 83 0.35 -3.18 10.08
N PRO A 84 -0.83 -3.52 10.63
CA PRO A 84 -2.06 -2.84 10.24
C PRO A 84 -2.01 -1.35 10.58
N LEU A 85 -2.70 -0.52 9.78
CA LEU A 85 -2.77 0.92 10.01
C LEU A 85 -3.25 1.30 11.42
N ALA A 86 -4.13 0.50 12.03
CA ALA A 86 -4.63 0.74 13.39
C ALA A 86 -3.51 0.81 14.45
N TYR A 87 -2.38 0.12 14.22
CA TYR A 87 -1.23 0.08 15.14
C TYR A 87 -0.43 1.38 15.12
N MET A 88 -0.75 2.32 14.21
CA MET A 88 -0.11 3.63 14.17
C MET A 88 -0.63 4.60 15.23
N ARG A 89 -1.79 4.30 15.83
CA ARG A 89 -2.41 5.20 16.81
C ARG A 89 -1.49 5.45 18.01
N GLY A 90 -1.34 6.71 18.38
CA GLY A 90 -0.54 7.12 19.55
C GLY A 90 0.98 7.05 19.35
N ARG A 91 1.47 6.68 18.16
CA ARG A 91 2.91 6.61 17.89
C ARG A 91 3.47 7.96 17.46
N THR A 92 4.78 8.13 17.67
CA THR A 92 5.60 9.14 16.99
C THR A 92 6.78 8.41 16.37
N LEU A 93 6.96 8.54 15.06
CA LEU A 93 7.94 7.78 14.28
C LEU A 93 9.11 8.71 13.94
N ASN A 94 10.20 8.58 14.70
CA ASN A 94 11.43 9.37 14.54
C ASN A 94 12.48 8.59 13.75
N ASN A 95 13.26 9.26 12.91
CA ASN A 95 14.31 8.65 12.09
C ASN A 95 13.81 7.42 11.31
N ALA A 96 12.59 7.51 10.77
CA ALA A 96 11.89 6.38 10.17
C ALA A 96 11.49 6.66 8.72
N TYR A 97 11.52 5.61 7.89
CA TYR A 97 10.86 5.61 6.60
C TYR A 97 9.52 4.88 6.74
N VAL A 98 8.43 5.61 6.54
CA VAL A 98 7.07 5.12 6.80
C VAL A 98 6.34 4.97 5.47
N ILE A 99 5.71 3.83 5.24
CA ILE A 99 4.94 3.59 4.01
C ILE A 99 3.51 3.25 4.40
N LEU A 100 2.54 3.92 3.80
CA LEU A 100 1.14 3.51 3.82
C LEU A 100 0.77 2.97 2.45
N ASP A 101 0.61 1.66 2.35
CA ASP A 101 0.20 0.97 1.13
C ASP A 101 -1.31 0.76 1.06
N GLU A 102 -1.83 0.62 -0.15
CA GLU A 102 -3.28 0.62 -0.46
C GLU A 102 -4.04 1.77 0.23
N ALA A 103 -3.47 2.96 0.21
CA ALA A 103 -4.00 4.10 0.93
C ALA A 103 -5.38 4.57 0.43
N GLN A 104 -5.82 4.15 -0.76
CA GLN A 104 -7.18 4.40 -1.23
C GLN A 104 -8.23 3.80 -0.29
N ASN A 105 -7.84 2.77 0.45
CA ASN A 105 -8.64 2.03 1.42
C ASN A 105 -8.51 2.59 2.85
N ALA A 106 -7.89 3.77 3.01
CA ALA A 106 -7.91 4.52 4.26
C ALA A 106 -8.95 5.64 4.20
N THR A 107 -9.71 5.82 5.27
CA THR A 107 -10.59 7.00 5.46
C THR A 107 -9.78 8.28 5.66
N GLY A 108 -10.40 9.45 5.47
CA GLY A 108 -9.77 10.74 5.77
C GLY A 108 -9.24 10.86 7.21
N MET A 109 -9.98 10.31 8.19
CA MET A 109 -9.55 10.29 9.58
C MET A 109 -8.30 9.43 9.79
N GLN A 110 -8.26 8.23 9.20
CA GLN A 110 -7.09 7.35 9.28
C GLN A 110 -5.88 7.96 8.57
N MET A 111 -6.08 8.62 7.43
CA MET A 111 -5.03 9.32 6.71
C MET A 111 -4.42 10.46 7.55
N LYS A 112 -5.27 11.31 8.15
CA LYS A 112 -4.80 12.36 9.09
C LYS A 112 -4.07 11.75 10.29
N MET A 113 -4.60 10.66 10.85
CA MET A 113 -3.95 9.94 11.95
C MET A 113 -2.55 9.48 11.55
N PHE A 114 -2.40 8.85 10.40
CA PHE A 114 -1.12 8.38 9.86
C PHE A 114 -0.11 9.50 9.65
N LEU A 115 -0.50 10.54 8.91
CA LEU A 115 0.38 11.67 8.58
C LEU A 115 0.90 12.39 9.82
N THR A 116 0.08 12.51 10.86
CA THR A 116 0.46 13.14 12.13
C THR A 116 1.35 12.25 13.03
N ARG A 117 1.74 11.05 12.58
CA ARG A 117 2.71 10.21 13.32
C ARG A 117 4.16 10.50 12.93
N LEU A 118 4.40 11.26 11.86
CA LEU A 118 5.76 11.59 11.40
C LEU A 118 6.46 12.49 12.41
N GLY A 119 7.58 12.00 12.93
CA GLY A 119 8.49 12.76 13.79
C GLY A 119 9.74 13.24 13.04
N PRO A 120 10.72 13.83 13.76
CA PRO A 120 11.94 14.36 13.15
C PRO A 120 12.72 13.31 12.37
N ASN A 121 13.38 13.78 11.30
CA ASN A 121 14.21 12.96 10.39
C ASN A 121 13.48 11.76 9.76
N SER A 122 12.15 11.84 9.65
CA SER A 122 11.34 10.80 9.04
C SER A 122 10.83 11.22 7.67
N LYS A 123 10.55 10.22 6.84
CA LYS A 123 9.93 10.38 5.52
C LYS A 123 8.74 9.45 5.40
N ALA A 124 7.69 9.89 4.70
CA ALA A 124 6.57 9.03 4.33
C ALA A 124 6.48 8.87 2.82
N ILE A 125 6.07 7.69 2.38
CA ILE A 125 5.46 7.47 1.06
C ILE A 125 4.06 6.88 1.28
N ILE A 126 3.08 7.40 0.54
CA ILE A 126 1.72 6.90 0.53
C ILE A 126 1.45 6.38 -0.88
N THR A 127 1.14 5.09 -0.99
CA THR A 127 0.85 4.43 -2.27
C THR A 127 -0.61 4.01 -2.33
N GLY A 128 -1.21 4.08 -3.51
CA GLY A 128 -2.57 3.61 -3.71
C GLY A 128 -3.07 3.79 -5.14
N ASP A 129 -4.26 3.26 -5.39
CA ASP A 129 -4.95 3.33 -6.66
C ASP A 129 -6.37 3.84 -6.50
N ILE A 130 -6.64 5.07 -6.95
CA ILE A 130 -7.94 5.73 -6.76
C ILE A 130 -9.08 5.03 -7.52
N THR A 131 -8.78 4.14 -8.46
CA THR A 131 -9.79 3.35 -9.17
C THR A 131 -10.17 2.06 -8.44
N GLN A 132 -9.49 1.71 -7.35
CA GLN A 132 -9.67 0.47 -6.57
C GLN A 132 -10.03 0.80 -5.12
N ILE A 133 -11.02 1.68 -4.93
CA ILE A 133 -11.51 2.06 -3.60
C ILE A 133 -12.51 0.99 -3.13
N ASP A 134 -12.14 0.24 -2.10
CA ASP A 134 -12.97 -0.80 -1.47
C ASP A 134 -13.70 -0.30 -0.22
N LEU A 135 -13.70 1.02 0.01
CA LEU A 135 -14.42 1.63 1.12
C LEU A 135 -15.94 1.60 0.87
N PRO A 136 -16.77 1.50 1.94
CA PRO A 136 -18.21 1.64 1.82
C PRO A 136 -18.58 2.94 1.11
N ALA A 137 -19.64 2.93 0.30
CA ALA A 137 -19.99 4.05 -0.59
C ALA A 137 -20.16 5.42 0.10
N TYR A 138 -20.52 5.44 1.39
CA TYR A 138 -20.65 6.66 2.20
C TYR A 138 -19.31 7.20 2.73
N SER A 139 -18.23 6.42 2.64
CA SER A 139 -16.90 6.75 3.15
C SER A 139 -16.03 7.31 2.03
N GLN A 140 -15.64 8.58 2.13
CA GLN A 140 -14.68 9.15 1.21
C GLN A 140 -13.25 8.65 1.50
N SER A 141 -12.55 8.28 0.44
CA SER A 141 -11.14 7.89 0.52
C SER A 141 -10.27 9.06 0.96
N GLY A 142 -9.48 8.84 2.00
CA GLY A 142 -8.47 9.79 2.49
C GLY A 142 -7.42 10.09 1.43
N LEU A 143 -7.08 9.12 0.57
CA LEU A 143 -6.12 9.32 -0.52
C LEU A 143 -6.63 10.35 -1.56
N VAL A 144 -7.92 10.33 -1.86
CA VAL A 144 -8.53 11.31 -2.78
C VAL A 144 -8.56 12.69 -2.14
N GLN A 145 -8.92 12.75 -0.85
CA GLN A 145 -9.00 14.02 -0.11
C GLN A 145 -7.64 14.71 0.05
N VAL A 146 -6.57 13.97 0.37
CA VAL A 146 -5.25 14.58 0.64
C VAL A 146 -4.66 15.31 -0.54
N LYS A 147 -5.03 14.93 -1.78
CA LYS A 147 -4.60 15.65 -2.98
C LYS A 147 -4.97 17.13 -2.93
N GLU A 148 -6.19 17.44 -2.51
CA GLU A 148 -6.64 18.84 -2.39
C GLU A 148 -6.20 19.47 -1.08
N ILE A 149 -6.28 18.74 0.04
CA ILE A 149 -5.96 19.27 1.37
C ILE A 149 -4.47 19.65 1.47
N LEU A 150 -3.58 18.82 0.94
CA LEU A 150 -2.13 18.99 1.10
C LEU A 150 -1.45 19.63 -0.12
N ARG A 151 -2.22 20.10 -1.12
CA ARG A 151 -1.69 20.64 -2.37
C ARG A 151 -0.70 21.80 -2.19
N LYS A 152 -0.85 22.56 -1.10
CA LYS A 152 -0.05 23.74 -0.78
C LYS A 152 0.88 23.54 0.41
N VAL A 153 1.05 22.30 0.87
CA VAL A 153 1.91 21.99 2.01
C VAL A 153 3.32 21.74 1.51
N ASP A 154 4.26 22.58 1.94
CA ASP A 154 5.67 22.43 1.59
C ASP A 154 6.23 21.09 2.07
N GLY A 155 7.08 20.46 1.24
CA GLY A 155 7.63 19.14 1.51
C GLY A 155 6.71 17.96 1.18
N VAL A 156 5.49 18.21 0.68
CA VAL A 156 4.59 17.17 0.14
C VAL A 156 4.66 17.18 -1.39
N GLY A 157 4.89 16.01 -1.98
CA GLY A 157 4.90 15.79 -3.42
C GLY A 157 3.86 14.76 -3.85
N PHE A 158 3.31 14.91 -5.05
CA PHE A 158 2.38 13.96 -5.65
C PHE A 158 2.97 13.41 -6.95
N VAL A 159 3.02 12.08 -7.06
CA VAL A 159 3.48 11.37 -8.25
C VAL A 159 2.33 10.54 -8.79
N TYR A 160 2.02 10.72 -10.07
CA TYR A 160 0.94 10.03 -10.74
C TYR A 160 1.53 9.04 -11.75
N PHE A 161 1.23 7.76 -11.54
CA PHE A 161 1.49 6.71 -12.52
C PHE A 161 0.23 6.45 -13.33
N ASP A 162 0.40 6.13 -14.61
CA ASP A 162 -0.68 5.77 -15.52
C ASP A 162 -0.49 4.36 -16.11
N LYS A 163 -1.27 4.01 -17.14
CA LYS A 163 -1.19 2.67 -17.77
C LYS A 163 0.13 2.45 -18.53
N GLY A 164 0.78 3.51 -19.00
CA GLY A 164 2.07 3.46 -19.68
C GLY A 164 3.22 3.04 -18.75
N ASP A 165 3.10 3.30 -17.45
CA ASP A 165 4.08 2.89 -16.45
C ASP A 165 3.96 1.40 -16.04
N VAL A 166 2.99 0.66 -16.57
CA VAL A 166 2.75 -0.74 -16.20
C VAL A 166 3.77 -1.65 -16.87
N VAL A 167 4.69 -2.17 -16.06
CA VAL A 167 5.69 -3.16 -16.47
C VAL A 167 5.20 -4.54 -16.03
N ARG A 168 4.80 -5.35 -17.01
CA ARG A 168 4.35 -6.74 -16.81
C ARG A 168 4.99 -7.62 -17.87
N HIS A 169 5.20 -8.89 -17.51
CA HIS A 169 5.63 -9.90 -18.45
C HIS A 169 4.68 -9.97 -19.65
N LYS A 170 5.21 -10.19 -20.86
CA LYS A 170 4.44 -10.20 -22.12
C LYS A 170 3.21 -11.11 -22.04
N LEU A 171 3.39 -12.35 -21.55
CA LEU A 171 2.29 -13.30 -21.35
C LEU A 171 1.15 -12.75 -20.48
N VAL A 172 1.46 -12.01 -19.43
CA VAL A 172 0.42 -11.44 -18.54
C VAL A 172 -0.37 -10.36 -19.28
N LYS A 173 0.29 -9.55 -20.12
CA LYS A 173 -0.39 -8.58 -20.99
C LYS A 173 -1.31 -9.30 -21.98
N ASP A 174 -0.78 -10.32 -22.67
CA ASP A 174 -1.54 -11.11 -23.66
C ASP A 174 -2.80 -11.75 -23.03
N ILE A 175 -2.71 -12.24 -21.77
CA ILE A 175 -3.85 -12.77 -21.02
C ILE A 175 -4.87 -11.68 -20.70
N ILE A 176 -4.43 -10.52 -20.19
CA ILE A 176 -5.33 -9.40 -19.87
C ILE A 176 -6.07 -8.94 -21.13
N ASP A 177 -5.36 -8.76 -22.24
CA ASP A 177 -5.93 -8.35 -23.53
C ASP A 177 -6.97 -9.36 -24.04
N ALA A 178 -6.75 -10.66 -23.83
CA ALA A 178 -7.72 -11.70 -24.20
C ALA A 178 -9.02 -11.59 -23.39
N TYR A 179 -8.93 -11.34 -22.08
CA TYR A 179 -10.11 -11.12 -21.23
C TYR A 179 -10.82 -9.81 -21.58
N GLU A 180 -10.09 -8.71 -21.79
CA GLU A 180 -10.68 -7.41 -22.16
C GLU A 180 -11.46 -7.50 -23.49
N LYS A 181 -10.91 -8.22 -24.50
CA LYS A 181 -11.63 -8.49 -25.75
C LYS A 181 -12.89 -9.31 -25.54
N HIS A 182 -12.80 -10.41 -24.79
CA HIS A 182 -13.96 -11.26 -24.52
C HIS A 182 -15.10 -10.51 -23.82
N TYR A 183 -14.80 -9.66 -22.83
CA TYR A 183 -15.82 -8.86 -22.15
C TYR A 183 -16.34 -7.69 -23.00
N SER A 184 -15.50 -7.10 -23.85
CA SER A 184 -15.92 -6.05 -24.80
C SER A 184 -16.86 -6.59 -25.88
N ASP A 185 -16.56 -7.79 -26.41
CA ASP A 185 -17.37 -8.44 -27.44
C ASP A 185 -18.68 -9.01 -26.90
N ASN A 186 -18.70 -9.49 -25.64
CA ASN A 186 -19.91 -9.98 -24.99
C ASN A 186 -20.79 -8.89 -24.36
N GLY A 187 -20.27 -7.68 -24.13
CA GLY A 187 -21.04 -6.52 -23.66
C GLY A 187 -22.14 -6.05 -24.64
N GLY A 188 -22.16 -6.56 -25.88
CA GLY A 188 -23.22 -6.35 -26.87
C GLY A 188 -24.38 -7.37 -26.80
N LYS A 189 -24.27 -8.45 -26.04
CA LYS A 189 -25.38 -9.39 -25.79
C LYS A 189 -25.88 -9.21 -24.36
N LYS A 190 -26.77 -8.22 -24.16
CA LYS A 190 -27.70 -8.26 -23.03
C LYS A 190 -28.47 -9.59 -23.12
N GLU A 191 -28.13 -10.53 -22.26
CA GLU A 191 -29.01 -11.65 -21.95
C GLU A 191 -30.34 -11.08 -21.49
N THR A 192 -31.31 -11.15 -22.40
CA THR A 192 -32.71 -10.94 -22.10
C THR A 192 -33.20 -12.28 -21.59
N LYS A 193 -33.33 -12.43 -20.27
CA LYS A 193 -34.21 -13.42 -19.65
C LYS A 193 -34.79 -12.85 -18.36
#